data_AF-A0A6P6HJI9-F1
#
_entry.id   AF-A0A6P6HJI9-F1
#
_cell.length_a   1.000
_cell.length_b   1.000
_cell.length_c   1.000
_cell.angle_alpha   90.00
_cell.angle_beta   90.00
_cell.angle_gamma   90.00
#
_symmetry.space_group_name_H-M   'P 1'
#
loop_
_entity.id
_entity.type
_entity.pdbx_description
1 polymer ?
#
loop_
_entity_poly.entity_id
_entity_poly.type
_entity_poly.pdbx_seq_one_letter_code
_entity_poly.pdbx_strand_id
1 'polypeptide(L)'
;MAHALIEVERKFIPGPGTEKRLQELGGTLEHQVTFWDRYYDTPELSLMRADYWLRQREGSGWELKCPGTAGVSGPHQEYVELTVEPAIVAQLCEVCPYRRQHLPS
;
A
#
# COMPACT_ATOMS: atom_id res chain seq x y z
N MET A 1 17.01 2.31 -14.23
CA MET A 1 16.62 2.32 -12.80
C MET A 1 15.21 2.87 -12.75
N ALA A 2 14.20 2.04 -12.46
CA ALA A 2 12.86 2.55 -12.22
C ALA A 2 12.89 3.28 -10.87
N HIS A 3 12.57 4.57 -10.87
CA HIS A 3 12.48 5.33 -9.64
C HIS A 3 11.27 4.83 -8.85
N ALA A 4 11.48 4.40 -7.61
CA ALA A 4 10.37 4.11 -6.71
C ALA A 4 9.60 5.42 -6.48
N LEU A 5 8.28 5.37 -6.64
CA LEU A 5 7.40 6.51 -6.42
C LEU A 5 7.01 6.55 -4.94
N ILE A 6 6.93 7.77 -4.40
CA ILE A 6 6.46 8.02 -3.04
C ILE A 6 5.03 8.53 -3.16
N GLU A 7 4.10 7.82 -2.54
CA GLU A 7 2.74 8.28 -2.32
C GLU A 7 2.67 9.04 -0.99
N VAL A 8 2.17 10.27 -1.03
CA VAL A 8 1.85 11.07 0.16
C VAL A 8 0.35 11.26 0.21
N GLU A 9 -0.28 10.78 1.29
CA GLU A 9 -1.74 10.78 1.41
C GLU A 9 -2.24 11.34 2.74
N ARG A 10 -3.49 11.83 2.73
CA ARG A 10 -4.26 12.15 3.92
C ARG A 10 -5.70 11.69 3.75
N LYS A 11 -6.09 10.69 4.53
CA LYS A 11 -7.46 10.16 4.50
C LYS A 11 -8.43 11.18 5.12
N PHE A 12 -9.60 11.32 4.51
CA PHE A 12 -10.70 12.16 4.99
C PHE A 12 -12.04 11.49 4.71
N ILE A 13 -13.08 11.88 5.46
CA ILE A 13 -14.45 11.38 5.25
C ILE A 13 -15.16 12.35 4.29
N PRO A 14 -15.58 11.92 3.09
CA PRO A 14 -16.30 12.78 2.17
C PRO A 14 -17.73 13.05 2.68
N GLY A 15 -18.17 14.30 2.59
CA GLY A 15 -19.57 14.70 2.78
C GLY A 15 -20.34 14.83 1.46
N PRO A 16 -21.68 15.01 1.49
CA PRO A 16 -22.52 15.11 0.29
C PRO A 16 -22.13 16.21 -0.71
N GLY A 17 -21.45 17.27 -0.24
CA GLY A 17 -20.99 18.38 -1.08
C GLY A 17 -19.57 18.26 -1.63
N THR A 18 -18.87 17.15 -1.37
CA THR A 18 -17.45 16.99 -1.70
C THR A 18 -17.19 17.11 -3.21
N GLU A 19 -17.95 16.37 -4.02
CA GLU A 19 -17.79 16.36 -5.48
C GLU A 19 -18.06 17.74 -6.09
N LYS A 20 -19.16 18.40 -5.66
CA LYS A 20 -19.49 19.76 -6.10
C LYS A 20 -18.38 20.75 -5.77
N ARG A 21 -17.83 20.67 -4.55
CA ARG A 21 -16.76 21.58 -4.12
C ARG A 21 -15.47 21.38 -4.91
N LEU A 22 -15.13 20.13 -5.25
CA LEU A 22 -13.99 19.84 -6.13
C LEU A 22 -14.16 20.50 -7.51
N GLN A 23 -15.35 20.40 -8.10
CA GLN A 23 -15.66 21.04 -9.39
C GLN A 23 -15.60 22.57 -9.33
N GLU A 24 -16.15 23.19 -8.28
CA GLU A 24 -16.08 24.66 -8.06
C GLU A 24 -14.63 25.18 -7.94
N LEU A 25 -13.71 24.35 -7.46
CA LEU A 25 -12.29 24.65 -7.36
C LEU A 25 -11.49 24.35 -8.64
N GLY A 26 -12.16 23.89 -9.70
CA GLY A 26 -11.55 23.55 -10.99
C GLY A 26 -11.08 22.09 -11.11
N GLY A 27 -11.40 21.22 -10.16
CA GLY A 27 -11.13 19.79 -10.25
C GLY A 27 -12.02 19.11 -11.30
N THR A 28 -11.45 18.17 -12.04
CA THR A 28 -12.16 17.36 -13.04
C THR A 28 -12.24 15.90 -12.60
N LEU A 29 -13.35 15.22 -12.89
CA LEU A 29 -13.43 13.78 -12.72
C LEU A 29 -12.56 13.12 -13.79
N GLU A 30 -11.41 12.59 -13.38
CA GLU A 30 -10.47 11.94 -14.31
C GLU A 30 -11.02 10.59 -14.79
N HIS A 31 -11.36 9.70 -13.84
CA HIS A 31 -11.92 8.38 -14.12
C HIS A 31 -12.89 7.93 -13.02
N GLN A 32 -13.77 6.98 -13.36
CA GLN A 32 -14.56 6.21 -12.41
C GLN A 32 -14.32 4.72 -12.66
N VAL A 33 -13.85 4.01 -11.65
CA VAL A 33 -13.47 2.61 -11.75
C VAL A 33 -14.05 1.80 -10.60
N THR A 34 -14.34 0.53 -10.87
CA THR A 34 -14.64 -0.49 -9.87
C THR A 34 -13.56 -1.55 -9.99
N PHE A 35 -12.90 -1.89 -8.88
CA PHE A 35 -11.85 -2.90 -8.84
C PHE A 35 -11.89 -3.66 -7.52
N TRP A 36 -11.25 -4.83 -7.51
CA TRP A 36 -11.05 -5.64 -6.31
C TRP A 36 -9.59 -5.60 -5.87
N ASP A 37 -9.36 -5.37 -4.58
CA ASP A 37 -8.08 -5.61 -3.93
C ASP A 37 -8.19 -6.88 -3.06
N ARG A 38 -7.24 -7.80 -3.22
CA ARG A 38 -7.05 -8.94 -2.32
C ARG A 38 -5.82 -8.67 -1.46
N TYR A 39 -6.03 -8.48 -0.16
CA TYR A 39 -4.95 -8.23 0.79
C TYR A 39 -4.40 -9.52 1.37
N TYR A 40 -3.09 -9.57 1.58
CA TYR A 40 -2.37 -10.71 2.12
C TYR A 40 -1.48 -10.28 3.27
N ASP A 41 -1.41 -11.11 4.31
CA ASP A 41 -0.53 -10.92 5.46
C ASP A 41 -0.21 -12.30 6.07
N THR A 42 0.70 -12.34 7.05
CA THR A 42 0.92 -13.50 7.90
C THR A 42 -0.25 -13.69 8.87
N PRO A 43 -0.42 -14.89 9.47
CA PRO A 43 -1.42 -15.10 10.52
C PRO A 43 -1.30 -14.11 11.70
N GLU A 44 -0.08 -13.63 11.98
CA GLU A 44 0.20 -12.67 13.05
C GLU A 44 -0.08 -11.20 12.65
N LEU A 45 -0.48 -10.95 11.40
CA LEU A 45 -0.65 -9.63 10.80
C LEU A 45 0.65 -8.80 10.85
N SER A 46 1.78 -9.44 10.51
CA SER A 46 3.10 -8.85 10.66
C SER A 46 3.33 -7.66 9.73
N LEU A 47 2.80 -7.70 8.50
CA LEU A 47 2.91 -6.59 7.57
C LEU A 47 2.10 -5.39 8.07
N MET A 48 0.83 -5.59 8.41
CA MET A 48 -0.03 -4.51 8.89
C MET A 48 0.51 -3.86 10.17
N ARG A 49 1.04 -4.64 11.11
CA ARG A 49 1.68 -4.12 12.34
C ARG A 49 2.93 -3.29 12.06
N ALA A 50 3.63 -3.56 10.96
CA ALA A 50 4.82 -2.85 10.53
C ALA A 50 4.53 -1.74 9.50
N ASP A 51 3.24 -1.41 9.27
CA ASP A 51 2.78 -0.43 8.28
C ASP A 51 3.13 -0.79 6.82
N TYR A 52 3.15 -2.08 6.51
CA TYR A 52 3.26 -2.64 5.15
C TYR A 52 1.91 -3.15 4.66
N TRP A 53 1.66 -3.00 3.36
CA TRP A 53 0.38 -3.37 2.74
C TRP A 53 0.61 -4.13 1.43
N LEU A 54 0.52 -5.46 1.49
CA LEU A 54 0.61 -6.32 0.31
C LEU A 54 -0.79 -6.60 -0.24
N ARG A 55 -0.98 -6.34 -1.54
CA ARG A 55 -2.23 -6.66 -2.23
C ARG A 55 -2.02 -7.09 -3.67
N GLN A 56 -2.97 -7.88 -4.17
CA GLN A 56 -3.18 -8.08 -5.58
C GLN A 56 -4.39 -7.26 -6.02
N ARG A 57 -4.17 -6.31 -6.92
CA ARG A 57 -5.20 -5.45 -7.51
C ARG A 57 -5.66 -6.01 -8.85
N GLU A 58 -6.98 -6.15 -8.99
CA GLU A 58 -7.59 -6.54 -10.26
C GLU A 58 -7.15 -5.61 -11.40
N GLY A 59 -6.68 -6.19 -12.50
CA GLY A 59 -6.24 -5.46 -13.68
C GLY A 59 -4.86 -4.77 -13.57
N SER A 60 -4.25 -4.69 -12.37
CA SER A 60 -2.95 -4.03 -12.16
C SER A 60 -1.84 -4.98 -11.69
N GLY A 61 -2.17 -6.07 -11.00
CA GLY A 61 -1.20 -7.05 -10.52
C GLY A 61 -0.83 -6.86 -9.04
N TRP A 62 0.41 -7.20 -8.69
CA TRP A 62 0.90 -7.14 -7.30
C TRP A 62 1.43 -5.76 -6.94
N GLU A 63 1.08 -5.32 -5.74
CA GLU A 63 1.56 -4.06 -5.18
C GLU A 63 1.91 -4.23 -3.70
N LEU A 64 3.03 -3.64 -3.27
CA LEU A 64 3.43 -3.54 -1.87
C LEU A 64 3.66 -2.08 -1.51
N LYS A 65 2.86 -1.55 -0.58
CA LYS A 65 3.18 -0.29 0.10
C LYS A 65 4.15 -0.58 1.23
N CYS A 66 5.29 0.10 1.21
CA CYS A 66 6.27 0.10 2.28
C CYS A 66 6.17 1.43 3.03
N PRO A 67 6.29 1.45 4.37
CA PRO A 67 6.28 2.71 5.10
C PRO A 67 7.40 3.61 4.58
N GLY A 68 7.12 4.91 4.51
CA GLY A 68 8.12 5.93 4.23
C GLY A 68 9.23 5.99 5.28
N THR A 69 10.04 7.05 5.26
CA THR A 69 11.19 7.13 6.17
C THR A 69 10.74 7.15 7.64
N ALA A 70 11.12 6.12 8.39
CA ALA A 70 10.74 5.95 9.79
C ALA A 70 11.10 7.19 10.63
N GLY A 71 10.11 7.76 11.31
CA GLY A 71 10.27 8.90 12.21
C GLY A 71 10.08 10.29 11.58
N VAL A 72 9.83 10.39 10.26
CA VAL A 72 9.55 11.67 9.58
C VAL A 72 8.05 11.95 9.47
N SER A 73 7.27 10.92 9.17
CA SER A 73 5.82 10.99 9.04
C SER A 73 5.16 9.96 9.96
N GLY A 74 3.99 10.30 10.51
CA GLY A 74 3.15 9.35 11.25
C GLY A 74 2.58 8.26 10.33
N PRO A 75 2.06 7.16 10.88
CA PRO A 75 1.55 6.04 10.10
C PRO A 75 0.46 6.50 9.13
N HIS A 76 0.35 5.82 7.98
CA HIS A 76 -0.68 6.09 6.98
C HIS A 76 -0.63 7.45 6.27
N GLN A 77 0.58 8.00 6.11
CA GLN A 77 0.78 9.29 5.47
C GLN A 77 1.77 9.26 4.30
N GLU A 78 2.75 8.35 4.33
CA GLU A 78 3.79 8.27 3.29
C GLU A 78 4.15 6.80 3.05
N TYR A 79 4.14 6.40 1.78
CA TYR A 79 4.53 5.05 1.37
C TYR A 79 5.41 5.06 0.13
N VAL A 80 6.40 4.19 0.11
CA VAL A 80 7.09 3.78 -1.12
C VAL A 80 6.30 2.64 -1.75
N GLU A 81 5.85 2.82 -2.99
CA GLU A 81 5.08 1.80 -3.70
C GLU A 81 5.97 0.94 -4.60
N LEU A 82 5.95 -0.38 -4.35
CA LEU A 82 6.63 -1.38 -5.17
C LEU A 82 5.61 -2.17 -5.99
N THR A 83 5.75 -2.15 -7.32
CA THR A 83 4.89 -2.88 -8.27
C THR A 83 5.65 -3.95 -9.06
N VAL A 84 6.98 -4.00 -8.91
CA VAL A 84 7.85 -4.97 -9.59
C VAL A 84 8.02 -6.19 -8.68
N GLU A 85 7.50 -7.35 -9.11
CA GLU A 85 7.45 -8.56 -8.28
C GLU A 85 8.78 -8.96 -7.63
N PRO A 86 9.94 -8.97 -8.33
CA PRO A 86 11.23 -9.24 -7.67
C PRO A 86 11.56 -8.27 -6.52
N ALA A 87 11.20 -7.00 -6.64
CA ALA A 87 11.41 -6.01 -5.57
C ALA A 87 10.43 -6.23 -4.41
N ILE A 88 9.18 -6.60 -4.70
CA ILE A 88 8.18 -6.99 -3.69
C ILE A 88 8.69 -8.19 -2.89
N VAL A 89 9.15 -9.26 -3.57
CA VAL A 89 9.68 -10.46 -2.91
C VAL A 89 10.90 -10.12 -2.05
N ALA A 90 11.86 -9.35 -2.58
CA ALA A 90 13.02 -8.92 -1.81
C ALA A 90 12.63 -8.19 -0.53
N GLN A 91 11.70 -7.24 -0.61
CA GLN A 91 11.23 -6.49 0.55
C GLN A 91 10.47 -7.39 1.56
N LEU A 92 9.63 -8.31 1.08
CA LEU A 92 8.92 -9.26 1.94
C LEU A 92 9.88 -10.18 2.68
N CYS A 93 11.00 -10.59 2.07
CA CYS A 93 12.01 -11.41 2.75
C CYS A 93 12.66 -10.69 3.93
N GLU A 94 12.86 -9.37 3.85
CA GLU A 94 13.42 -8.56 4.94
C GLU A 94 12.42 -8.38 6.09
N VAL A 95 11.14 -8.18 5.78
CA VAL A 95 10.10 -7.84 6.76
C VAL A 95 9.45 -9.09 7.38
N CYS A 96 9.38 -10.18 6.63
CA CYS A 96 8.82 -11.46 7.06
C CYS A 96 9.90 -12.56 7.06
N PRO A 97 10.88 -12.51 7.98
CA PRO A 97 11.90 -13.54 8.05
C PRO A 97 11.23 -14.87 8.40
N TYR A 98 11.40 -15.86 7.51
CA TYR A 98 10.91 -17.21 7.72
C TYR A 98 11.54 -17.81 8.99
N ARG A 99 10.80 -17.83 10.10
CA ARG A 99 11.14 -18.67 11.24
C ARG A 99 10.77 -20.09 10.86
N ARG A 100 11.77 -20.95 10.62
CA ARG A 100 11.58 -22.42 10.65
C ARG A 100 11.02 -22.78 12.03
N GLN A 101 9.71 -22.87 12.16
CA GLN A 101 9.11 -23.55 13.29
C GLN A 101 9.19 -25.06 12.98
N HIS A 102 10.13 -25.73 13.65
CA HIS A 102 10.18 -27.17 13.93
C HIS A 102 9.73 -28.12 12.81
N LEU A 103 10.69 -28.60 12.01
CA LEU A 103 10.57 -29.95 11.43
C LEU A 103 10.75 -30.94 12.60
N PRO A 104 9.78 -31.84 12.88
CA PRO A 104 10.01 -32.93 13.82
C PRO A 104 11.10 -33.85 13.26
N SER A 105 12.02 -34.23 14.14
CA SER A 105 13.12 -35.17 13.87
C SER A 105 12.60 -36.59 13.65
#